data_AF-A0A1H8W125-F1
#
_entry.id   AF-A0A1H8W125-F1
#
_cell.length_a   1.000
_cell.length_b   1.000
_cell.length_c   1.000
_cell.angle_alpha   90.00
_cell.angle_beta   90.00
_cell.angle_gamma   90.00
#
_symmetry.space_group_name_H-M   'P 1'
#
loop_
_entity.id
_entity.type
_entity.pdbx_description
1 polymer ?
#
loop_
_entity_poly.entity_id
_entity_poly.type
_entity_poly.pdbx_seq_one_letter_code
_entity_poly.pdbx_strand_id
1 'polypeptide(L)'
;MAIFMNFAFAKGIASPQKADANKFKSDTVYHVTKTKGGKPSYLKNGLHLALPPLKPAVTSTIKVNVSRPDDKLLNDVQLYPNPVTDQLNLKYTISRNTNVTVKIMDVLGNDITTVFNQRVEGGDHNINYQINNKLTRGFYFVRVVAGTESVIKRISVL
;
A
#
# COMPACT_ATOMS: atom_id res chain seq x y z
N MET A 1 16.31 44.36 0.00
CA MET A 1 17.72 43.97 -0.26
C MET A 1 18.13 43.05 0.88
N ALA A 2 17.99 41.74 0.70
CA ALA A 2 18.29 40.76 1.75
C ALA A 2 19.78 40.40 1.68
N ILE A 3 20.46 40.54 2.81
CA ILE A 3 21.89 40.35 2.99
C ILE A 3 22.17 38.85 3.03
N PHE A 4 22.89 38.36 2.01
CA PHE A 4 23.49 37.03 2.01
C PHE A 4 24.69 37.03 2.94
N MET A 5 24.67 36.22 3.99
CA MET A 5 25.84 35.98 4.84
C MET A 5 26.46 34.64 4.45
N ASN A 6 27.57 34.76 3.72
CA ASN A 6 28.39 33.68 3.23
C ASN A 6 29.53 33.48 4.24
N PHE A 7 29.68 32.29 4.82
CA PHE A 7 30.90 31.92 5.54
C PHE A 7 31.38 30.57 5.03
N ALA A 8 32.50 30.64 4.30
CA ALA A 8 33.28 29.49 3.89
C ALA A 8 34.55 29.39 4.74
N PHE A 9 34.93 28.13 4.98
CA PHE A 9 36.30 27.62 5.08
C PHE A 9 37.01 27.60 6.45
N ALA A 10 37.05 26.40 7.03
CA ALA A 10 38.28 25.86 7.60
C ALA A 10 38.38 24.36 7.30
N LYS A 11 39.44 24.01 6.56
CA LYS A 11 39.83 22.68 6.10
C LYS A 11 40.58 21.95 7.22
N GLY A 12 40.09 20.77 7.61
CA GLY A 12 40.70 19.91 8.63
C GLY A 12 40.46 18.43 8.33
N ILE A 13 41.12 17.94 7.28
CA ILE A 13 41.68 16.60 7.06
C ILE A 13 41.12 15.43 7.90
N ALA A 14 40.33 14.54 7.28
CA ALA A 14 40.52 13.08 7.19
C ALA A 14 39.19 12.33 6.95
N SER A 15 39.06 11.74 5.77
CA SER A 15 38.09 10.70 5.37
C SER A 15 38.81 9.33 5.29
N PRO A 16 38.17 8.16 5.07
CA PRO A 16 36.74 7.84 4.89
C PRO A 16 36.26 6.61 5.71
N GLN A 17 34.97 6.26 5.65
CA GLN A 17 34.44 4.90 5.30
C GLN A 17 33.15 4.47 6.03
N LYS A 18 32.32 3.79 5.22
CA LYS A 18 31.05 3.13 5.47
C LYS A 18 31.13 1.97 6.48
N ALA A 19 30.04 1.74 7.23
CA ALA A 19 29.55 0.43 7.71
C ALA A 19 28.17 0.71 8.35
N ASP A 20 27.02 0.29 7.84
CA ASP A 20 26.47 -1.07 7.72
C ASP A 20 26.64 -1.95 8.97
N ALA A 21 25.58 -2.73 9.25
CA ALA A 21 25.40 -3.78 10.24
C ALA A 21 24.89 -3.37 11.64
N ASN A 22 23.60 -3.67 11.83
CA ASN A 22 22.94 -4.03 13.08
C ASN A 22 23.89 -4.61 14.13
N LYS A 23 24.08 -3.87 15.23
CA LYS A 23 24.86 -4.31 16.38
C LYS A 23 23.96 -5.11 17.33
N PHE A 24 23.81 -6.40 17.06
CA PHE A 24 23.45 -7.38 18.07
C PHE A 24 24.56 -7.38 19.13
N LYS A 25 24.29 -6.81 20.32
CA LYS A 25 25.15 -6.99 21.49
C LYS A 25 24.69 -8.24 22.23
N SER A 26 25.45 -9.32 22.03
CA SER A 26 25.42 -10.51 22.89
C SER A 26 26.24 -10.21 24.15
N ASP A 27 25.58 -9.76 25.22
CA ASP A 27 26.21 -9.73 26.54
C ASP A 27 26.21 -11.14 27.13
N THR A 28 27.22 -11.92 26.72
CA THR A 28 27.57 -13.18 27.37
C THR A 28 28.68 -12.90 28.37
N VAL A 29 28.32 -12.71 29.65
CA VAL A 29 29.30 -12.75 30.75
C VAL A 29 28.84 -13.80 31.76
N TYR A 30 29.43 -14.99 31.66
CA TYR A 30 29.32 -16.02 32.67
C TYR A 30 30.26 -15.69 33.84
N HIS A 31 29.71 -15.37 35.00
CA HIS A 31 30.45 -15.39 36.26
C HIS A 31 30.33 -16.79 36.89
N VAL A 32 31.30 -17.67 36.59
CA VAL A 32 31.53 -18.90 37.34
C VAL A 32 32.30 -18.53 38.62
N THR A 33 31.63 -18.53 39.76
CA THR A 33 32.32 -18.60 41.06
C THR A 33 32.38 -20.07 41.48
N LYS A 34 33.59 -20.64 41.44
CA LYS A 34 33.89 -21.92 42.08
C LYS A 34 33.91 -21.71 43.60
N THR A 35 33.05 -22.40 44.34
CA THR A 35 33.24 -22.64 45.77
C THR A 35 33.47 -24.12 46.03
N LYS A 36 34.52 -24.34 46.81
CA LYS A 36 35.21 -25.60 47.14
C LYS A 36 34.44 -26.31 48.27
N GLY A 37 34.24 -27.63 48.13
CA GLY A 37 34.15 -28.60 49.24
C GLY A 37 33.02 -28.46 50.28
N GLY A 38 32.00 -29.30 50.19
CA GLY A 38 31.04 -29.56 51.28
C GLY A 38 30.11 -30.72 50.94
N LYS A 39 29.97 -31.69 51.86
CA LYS A 39 29.28 -32.99 51.71
C LYS A 39 27.83 -32.88 51.16
N PRO A 40 27.32 -33.83 50.36
CA PRO A 40 25.93 -33.78 49.90
C PRO A 40 24.98 -34.11 51.06
N SER A 41 24.15 -33.14 51.44
CA SER A 41 23.06 -33.36 52.41
C SER A 41 21.77 -33.67 51.65
N TYR A 42 21.31 -34.91 51.75
CA TYR A 42 20.09 -35.45 51.15
C TYR A 42 18.84 -35.08 51.95
N LEU A 43 18.74 -33.85 52.47
CA LEU A 43 17.59 -33.42 53.26
C LEU A 43 17.13 -32.05 52.80
N LYS A 44 16.51 -32.01 51.63
CA LYS A 44 15.51 -30.98 51.34
C LYS A 44 14.57 -31.48 50.25
N ASN A 45 13.58 -32.27 50.65
CA ASN A 45 12.39 -32.51 49.85
C ASN A 45 11.57 -31.21 49.79
N GLY A 46 12.04 -30.25 49.01
CA GLY A 46 11.19 -29.24 48.41
C GLY A 46 10.98 -29.66 46.98
N LEU A 47 9.77 -30.12 46.65
CA LEU A 47 9.35 -30.40 45.28
C LEU A 47 9.55 -29.11 44.47
N HIS A 48 10.64 -29.00 43.70
CA HIS A 48 10.79 -27.88 42.79
C HIS A 48 9.85 -28.14 41.61
N LEU A 49 8.72 -27.44 41.57
CA LEU A 49 7.94 -27.35 40.33
C LEU A 49 8.71 -26.43 39.36
N ALA A 50 9.79 -26.94 38.79
CA ALA A 50 10.47 -26.26 37.70
C ALA A 50 9.68 -26.52 36.42
N LEU A 51 8.87 -25.53 36.02
CA LEU A 51 8.19 -25.56 34.72
C LEU A 51 9.25 -25.48 33.61
N PRO A 52 9.22 -26.36 32.60
CA PRO A 52 10.12 -26.27 31.46
C PRO A 52 9.89 -24.96 30.70
N PRO A 53 10.95 -24.35 30.13
CA PRO A 53 10.80 -23.10 29.39
C PRO A 53 9.89 -23.32 28.18
N LEU A 54 8.83 -22.53 28.09
CA LEU A 54 7.91 -22.55 26.94
C LEU A 54 8.63 -22.00 25.72
N LYS A 55 8.64 -22.77 24.62
CA LYS A 55 9.13 -22.27 23.33
C LYS A 55 8.11 -21.23 22.81
N PRO A 56 8.55 -20.06 22.32
CA PRO A 56 7.61 -19.08 21.77
C PRO A 56 6.86 -19.71 20.59
N ALA A 57 5.53 -19.55 20.59
CA ALA A 57 4.70 -20.02 19.48
C ALA A 57 5.11 -19.32 18.19
N VAL A 58 5.27 -20.09 17.12
CA VAL A 58 5.49 -19.56 15.76
C VAL A 58 4.25 -18.73 15.41
N THR A 59 4.37 -17.40 15.53
CA THR A 59 3.29 -16.49 15.18
C THR A 59 3.22 -16.47 13.66
N SER A 60 2.13 -16.98 13.08
CA SER A 60 1.88 -16.85 11.65
C SER A 60 1.84 -15.36 11.32
N THR A 61 2.78 -14.88 10.51
CA THR A 61 2.81 -13.53 9.95
C THR A 61 1.74 -13.39 8.87
N ILE A 62 0.47 -13.48 9.26
CA ILE A 62 -0.62 -13.09 8.39
C ILE A 62 -0.54 -11.57 8.27
N LYS A 63 -0.20 -11.09 7.07
CA LYS A 63 -0.29 -9.67 6.75
C LYS A 63 -1.76 -9.26 6.84
N VAL A 64 -2.15 -8.69 7.98
CA VAL A 64 -3.49 -8.12 8.13
C VAL A 64 -3.54 -6.84 7.31
N ASN A 65 -4.33 -6.86 6.23
CA ASN A 65 -4.68 -5.64 5.50
C ASN A 65 -5.76 -4.92 6.31
N VAL A 66 -5.34 -4.01 7.19
CA VAL A 66 -6.24 -3.18 7.98
C VAL A 66 -6.73 -2.06 7.06
N SER A 67 -8.00 -2.09 6.66
CA SER A 67 -8.59 -1.03 5.82
C SER A 67 -8.52 0.30 6.58
N ARG A 68 -7.61 1.19 6.18
CA ARG A 68 -7.54 2.54 6.74
C ARG A 68 -8.68 3.36 6.11
N PRO A 69 -9.38 4.22 6.88
CA PRO A 69 -10.46 5.06 6.35
C PRO A 69 -10.04 5.95 5.17
N ASP A 70 -8.74 6.25 5.08
CA ASP A 70 -8.15 7.16 4.09
C ASP A 70 -7.63 6.44 2.84
N ASP A 71 -7.75 5.11 2.76
CA ASP A 71 -7.23 4.34 1.62
C ASP A 71 -8.17 4.52 0.41
N LYS A 72 -7.71 5.35 -0.52
CA LYS A 72 -8.39 5.64 -1.78
C LYS A 72 -8.68 4.36 -2.55
N LEU A 73 -9.94 4.13 -2.87
CA LEU A 73 -10.47 2.94 -3.54
C LEU A 73 -10.14 2.88 -5.03
N LEU A 74 -10.28 4.01 -5.71
CA LEU A 74 -10.21 4.13 -7.16
C LEU A 74 -9.03 5.01 -7.55
N ASN A 75 -8.04 4.41 -8.20
CA ASN A 75 -6.79 5.06 -8.57
C ASN A 75 -6.56 5.01 -10.10
N ASP A 76 -5.69 5.89 -10.59
CA ASP A 76 -5.21 5.94 -11.97
C ASP A 76 -6.26 5.82 -13.09
N VAL A 77 -7.39 6.52 -12.94
CA VAL A 77 -8.44 6.55 -13.96
C VAL A 77 -7.99 7.32 -15.19
N GLN A 78 -7.78 6.59 -16.29
CA GLN A 78 -7.33 7.11 -17.58
C GLN A 78 -8.28 6.67 -18.69
N LEU A 79 -8.61 7.60 -19.59
CA LEU A 79 -9.44 7.36 -20.77
C LEU A 79 -8.66 7.68 -22.02
N TYR A 80 -8.66 6.77 -22.98
CA TYR A 80 -7.95 6.97 -24.24
C TYR A 80 -8.56 6.13 -25.38
N PRO A 81 -8.45 6.60 -26.64
CA PRO A 81 -7.94 7.91 -27.03
C PRO A 81 -8.90 9.04 -26.67
N ASN A 82 -8.37 10.23 -26.47
CA ASN A 82 -9.15 11.46 -26.40
C ASN A 82 -8.50 12.47 -27.37
N PRO A 83 -9.14 12.83 -28.49
CA PRO A 83 -10.53 12.51 -28.87
C PRO A 83 -10.80 11.02 -29.20
N VAL A 84 -12.05 10.58 -28.99
CA VAL A 84 -12.50 9.21 -29.25
C VAL A 84 -13.25 9.15 -30.58
N THR A 85 -13.04 8.09 -31.35
CA THR A 85 -13.76 7.82 -32.61
C THR A 85 -14.79 6.72 -32.38
N ASP A 86 -14.36 5.46 -32.44
CA ASP A 86 -15.25 4.30 -32.37
C ASP A 86 -15.07 3.49 -31.08
N GLN A 87 -13.89 3.58 -30.46
CA GLN A 87 -13.49 2.76 -29.33
C GLN A 87 -12.92 3.61 -28.21
N LEU A 88 -13.49 3.45 -27.02
CA LEU A 88 -13.01 4.04 -25.77
C LEU A 88 -12.32 2.96 -24.94
N ASN A 89 -11.10 3.23 -24.48
CA ASN A 89 -10.42 2.41 -23.49
C ASN A 89 -10.38 3.15 -22.15
N LEU A 90 -10.66 2.42 -21.08
CA LEU A 90 -10.65 2.90 -19.71
C LEU A 90 -9.69 2.03 -18.88
N LYS A 91 -8.63 2.65 -18.38
CA LYS A 91 -7.72 2.05 -17.39
C LYS A 91 -8.00 2.62 -16.01
N TYR A 92 -8.00 1.77 -14.99
CA TYR A 92 -8.17 2.16 -13.60
C TYR A 92 -7.64 1.06 -12.68
N THR A 93 -7.29 1.45 -11.45
CA THR A 93 -6.80 0.54 -10.42
C THR A 93 -7.74 0.56 -9.23
N ILE A 94 -8.09 -0.62 -8.72
CA ILE A 94 -8.97 -0.81 -7.58
C ILE A 94 -8.18 -1.39 -6.40
N SER A 95 -8.25 -0.75 -5.24
CA SER A 95 -7.48 -1.16 -4.06
C SER A 95 -8.03 -2.42 -3.36
N ARG A 96 -9.34 -2.68 -3.45
CA ARG A 96 -10.02 -3.84 -2.84
C ARG A 96 -11.29 -4.23 -3.60
N ASN A 97 -11.71 -5.48 -3.48
CA ASN A 97 -12.86 -6.04 -4.20
C ASN A 97 -14.13 -5.20 -3.98
N THR A 98 -14.67 -4.61 -5.05
CA THR A 98 -15.80 -3.69 -4.99
C THR A 98 -16.64 -3.74 -6.26
N ASN A 99 -17.85 -3.17 -6.20
CA ASN A 99 -18.68 -3.01 -7.37
C ASN A 99 -18.25 -1.74 -8.10
N VAL A 100 -17.94 -1.87 -9.38
CA VAL A 100 -17.54 -0.76 -10.25
C VAL A 100 -18.62 -0.55 -11.30
N THR A 101 -19.09 0.69 -11.40
CA THR A 101 -20.05 1.12 -12.41
C THR A 101 -19.43 2.23 -13.23
N VAL A 102 -19.43 2.05 -14.55
CA VAL A 102 -18.95 3.03 -15.54
C VAL A 102 -20.13 3.45 -16.41
N LYS A 103 -20.38 4.75 -16.47
CA LYS A 103 -21.47 5.34 -17.26
C LYS A 103 -20.95 6.49 -18.11
N ILE A 104 -21.57 6.68 -19.27
CA ILE A 104 -21.39 7.85 -20.11
C ILE A 104 -22.59 8.77 -19.90
N MET A 105 -22.32 10.04 -19.68
CA MET A 105 -23.30 11.08 -19.39
C MET A 105 -23.18 12.24 -20.37
N ASP A 106 -24.30 12.91 -20.59
CA ASP A 106 -24.37 14.18 -21.31
C ASP A 106 -23.88 15.36 -20.44
N VAL A 107 -23.75 16.55 -21.03
CA VAL A 107 -23.40 17.81 -20.38
C VAL A 107 -24.36 18.22 -19.26
N LEU A 108 -25.62 17.77 -19.34
CA LEU A 108 -26.64 17.97 -18.30
C LEU A 108 -26.53 16.94 -17.16
N GLY A 109 -25.64 15.96 -17.26
CA GLY A 109 -25.48 14.90 -16.25
C GLY A 109 -26.45 13.73 -16.40
N ASN A 110 -27.24 13.67 -17.48
CA ASN A 110 -28.12 12.55 -17.78
C ASN A 110 -27.29 11.32 -18.19
N ASP A 111 -27.60 10.16 -17.59
CA ASP A 111 -26.99 8.89 -17.96
C ASP A 111 -27.47 8.47 -19.37
N ILE A 112 -26.55 8.39 -20.34
CA ILE A 112 -26.84 7.97 -21.71
C ILE A 112 -26.76 6.45 -21.82
N THR A 113 -25.68 5.87 -21.29
CA THR A 113 -25.43 4.44 -21.38
C THR A 113 -24.53 3.95 -20.25
N THR A 114 -24.73 2.70 -19.84
CA THR A 114 -23.86 2.01 -18.89
C THR A 114 -22.85 1.18 -19.67
N VAL A 115 -21.57 1.54 -19.52
CA VAL A 115 -20.43 0.88 -20.19
C VAL A 115 -20.08 -0.43 -19.48
N PHE A 116 -20.14 -0.42 -18.15
CA PHE A 116 -19.71 -1.54 -17.32
C PHE A 116 -20.40 -1.46 -15.96
N ASN A 117 -20.84 -2.59 -15.41
CA ASN A 117 -21.42 -2.65 -14.08
C ASN A 117 -21.26 -4.05 -13.49
N GLN A 118 -20.16 -4.28 -12.76
CA GLN A 118 -19.93 -5.57 -12.11
C GLN A 118 -19.02 -5.44 -10.89
N ARG A 119 -19.02 -6.50 -10.08
CA ARG A 119 -18.05 -6.67 -9.00
C ARG A 119 -16.70 -7.06 -9.59
N VAL A 120 -15.65 -6.32 -9.22
CA VAL A 120 -14.28 -6.57 -9.65
C VAL A 120 -13.39 -6.78 -8.44
N GLU A 121 -12.33 -7.57 -8.64
CA GLU A 121 -11.30 -7.78 -7.63
C GLU A 121 -10.32 -6.59 -7.57
N GLY A 122 -9.55 -6.49 -6.49
CA GLY A 122 -8.47 -5.51 -6.39
C GLY A 122 -7.39 -5.76 -7.44
N GLY A 123 -6.86 -4.69 -8.03
CA GLY A 123 -5.84 -4.73 -9.08
C GLY A 123 -6.08 -3.74 -10.21
N ASP A 124 -5.29 -3.87 -11.27
CA ASP A 124 -5.40 -3.07 -12.48
C ASP A 124 -6.43 -3.65 -13.44
N HIS A 125 -7.28 -2.78 -13.99
CA HIS A 125 -8.34 -3.14 -14.89
C HIS A 125 -8.29 -2.30 -16.16
N ASN A 126 -8.61 -2.93 -17.28
CA ASN A 126 -8.72 -2.27 -18.58
C ASN A 126 -10.04 -2.68 -19.24
N ILE A 127 -10.89 -1.70 -19.53
CA ILE A 127 -12.17 -1.90 -20.21
C ILE A 127 -12.06 -1.36 -21.61
N ASN A 128 -12.45 -2.19 -22.57
CA ASN A 128 -12.63 -1.81 -23.96
C ASN A 128 -14.13 -1.62 -24.25
N TYR A 129 -14.51 -0.43 -24.71
CA TYR A 129 -15.90 -0.12 -25.03
C TYR A 129 -16.02 0.37 -26.48
N GLN A 130 -16.88 -0.30 -27.24
CA GLN A 130 -17.21 0.08 -28.62
C GLN A 130 -18.42 1.00 -28.62
N ILE A 131 -18.23 2.23 -29.08
CA ILE A 131 -19.28 3.26 -29.16
C ILE A 131 -20.23 2.96 -30.32
N ASN A 132 -19.74 2.41 -31.44
CA ASN A 132 -20.54 2.00 -32.61
C ASN A 132 -21.55 3.08 -33.07
N ASN A 133 -21.12 4.34 -33.17
CA ASN A 133 -21.95 5.49 -33.55
C ASN A 133 -23.21 5.73 -32.69
N LYS A 134 -23.27 5.16 -31.49
CA LYS A 134 -24.38 5.41 -30.54
C LYS A 134 -24.34 6.81 -29.94
N LEU A 135 -23.22 7.51 -30.07
CA LEU A 135 -23.01 8.87 -29.58
C LEU A 135 -22.80 9.80 -30.77
N THR A 136 -23.45 10.96 -30.73
CA THR A 136 -23.22 12.02 -31.71
C THR A 136 -21.90 12.74 -31.40
N ARG A 137 -21.34 13.43 -32.38
CA ARG A 137 -20.10 14.21 -32.21
C ARG A 137 -20.30 15.30 -31.16
N GLY A 138 -19.39 15.42 -30.20
CA GLY A 138 -19.53 16.37 -29.10
C GLY A 138 -18.75 16.00 -27.85
N PHE A 139 -19.04 16.68 -26.75
CA PHE A 139 -18.42 16.43 -25.45
C PHE A 139 -19.33 15.59 -24.56
N TYR A 140 -18.73 14.62 -23.88
CA TYR A 140 -19.41 13.75 -22.93
C TYR A 140 -18.57 13.59 -21.67
N PHE A 141 -19.20 13.06 -20.63
CA PHE A 141 -18.56 12.77 -19.36
C PHE A 141 -18.66 11.29 -19.04
N VAL A 142 -17.53 10.66 -18.77
CA VAL A 142 -17.49 9.30 -18.26
C VAL A 142 -17.40 9.37 -16.75
N ARG A 143 -18.39 8.79 -16.07
CA ARG A 143 -18.40 8.62 -14.61
C ARG A 143 -17.99 7.19 -14.29
N VAL A 144 -16.94 7.06 -13.50
CA VAL A 144 -16.52 5.80 -12.87
C VAL A 144 -16.88 5.89 -11.39
N VAL A 145 -17.62 4.91 -10.88
CA VAL A 145 -18.02 4.81 -9.48
C VAL A 145 -17.51 3.50 -8.93
N ALA A 146 -16.80 3.55 -7.80
CA ALA A 146 -16.29 2.39 -7.09
C ALA A 146 -16.62 2.54 -5.59
N GLY A 147 -17.64 1.82 -5.11
CA GLY A 147 -18.12 2.00 -3.74
C GLY A 147 -18.60 3.43 -3.47
N THR A 148 -17.93 4.15 -2.58
CA THR A 148 -18.23 5.55 -2.21
C THR A 148 -17.48 6.59 -3.05
N GLU A 149 -16.51 6.15 -3.86
CA GLU A 149 -15.71 7.06 -4.68
C GLU A 149 -16.28 7.20 -6.09
N SER A 150 -16.22 8.41 -6.62
CA SER A 150 -16.55 8.67 -8.02
C SER A 150 -15.52 9.59 -8.66
N VAL A 151 -15.14 9.24 -9.89
CA VAL A 151 -14.28 10.05 -10.75
C VAL A 151 -15.02 10.32 -12.04
N ILE A 152 -15.04 11.57 -12.46
CA ILE A 152 -15.62 12.01 -13.73
C ILE A 152 -14.49 12.51 -14.63
N LYS A 153 -14.49 12.06 -15.89
CA LYS A 153 -13.53 12.49 -16.91
C LYS A 153 -14.29 12.92 -18.16
N ARG A 154 -13.89 14.05 -18.74
CA ARG A 154 -14.45 14.54 -20.01
C ARG A 154 -13.80 13.83 -21.18
N ILE A 155 -14.59 13.47 -22.19
CA ILE A 155 -14.13 12.96 -23.49
C ILE A 155 -14.76 13.78 -24.62
N SER A 156 -14.06 13.88 -25.75
CA SER A 156 -14.63 14.42 -27.00
C SER A 156 -14.81 13.30 -28.01
N VAL A 157 -16.01 13.14 -28.56
CA VAL A 157 -16.35 12.19 -29.62
C VAL A 157 -16.28 12.91 -30.97
N LEU A 158 -15.53 12.33 -31.92
CA LEU A 158 -15.29 12.90 -33.25
C LEU A 158 -16.29 12.48 -34.31
#